data_AF-A0A957CEQ8-F1
#
_entry.id   AF-A0A957CEQ8-F1
#
_cell.length_a   1.000
_cell.length_b   1.000
_cell.length_c   1.000
_cell.angle_alpha   90.00
_cell.angle_beta   90.00
_cell.angle_gamma   90.00
#
_symmetry.space_group_name_H-M   'P 1'
#
loop_
_entity.id
_entity.type
_entity.pdbx_description
1 polymer ?
#
loop_
_entity_poly.entity_id
_entity_poly.type
_entity_poly.pdbx_seq_one_letter_code
_entity_poly.pdbx_strand_id
1 'polypeptide(L)'
;MMNDTQNLDEKNAATAVSLATSLAQQFATRADEADREGVLPAEDVAALKESGYLGISVPREFGGYGLTLRECVAAQLALASLPGISLPGDISATSRYYAHDIATPFFLNAEDSTITVP
;
A
#
# COMPACT_ATOMS: atom_id res chain seq x y z
N MET A 1 -13.19 -39.60 -4.40
CA MET A 1 -12.00 -38.96 -5.01
C MET A 1 -12.49 -37.93 -6.02
N MET A 2 -12.73 -36.70 -5.55
CA MET A 2 -12.76 -35.46 -6.34
C MET A 2 -12.50 -34.36 -5.31
N ASN A 3 -11.41 -33.63 -5.51
CA ASN A 3 -10.77 -32.78 -4.52
C ASN A 3 -11.63 -31.63 -4.04
N ASP A 4 -11.48 -31.37 -2.73
CA ASP A 4 -11.84 -30.16 -2.04
C ASP A 4 -11.47 -28.92 -2.86
N THR A 5 -12.50 -28.27 -3.40
CA THR A 5 -12.42 -26.92 -3.91
C THR A 5 -12.42 -25.99 -2.69
N GLN A 6 -11.38 -26.09 -1.88
CA GLN A 6 -11.16 -25.17 -0.78
C GLN A 6 -10.72 -23.83 -1.38
N ASN A 7 -11.71 -22.95 -1.49
CA ASN A 7 -11.60 -21.55 -1.08
C ASN A 7 -10.89 -20.56 -2.03
N LEU A 8 -11.49 -20.34 -3.20
CA LEU A 8 -11.28 -19.11 -3.99
C LEU A 8 -12.35 -18.03 -3.66
N ASP A 9 -13.23 -18.30 -2.69
CA ASP A 9 -14.44 -17.50 -2.41
C ASP A 9 -14.33 -16.55 -1.20
N GLU A 10 -13.33 -16.65 -0.31
CA GLU A 10 -13.38 -15.94 0.99
C GLU A 10 -12.83 -14.50 1.02
N LYS A 11 -12.30 -13.96 -0.07
CA LYS A 11 -11.85 -12.55 -0.07
C LYS A 11 -12.93 -11.59 -0.54
N ASN A 12 -13.43 -10.82 0.42
CA ASN A 12 -14.28 -9.65 0.23
C ASN A 12 -13.49 -8.36 0.56
N ALA A 13 -14.14 -7.20 0.41
CA ALA A 13 -13.54 -5.91 0.71
C ALA A 13 -12.91 -5.80 2.10
N ALA A 14 -13.59 -6.29 3.14
CA ALA A 14 -13.11 -6.22 4.52
C ALA A 14 -11.84 -7.06 4.71
N THR A 15 -11.82 -8.27 4.13
CA THR A 15 -10.63 -9.13 4.14
C THR A 15 -9.47 -8.51 3.36
N ALA A 16 -9.75 -7.87 2.21
CA ALA A 16 -8.71 -7.20 1.40
C ALA A 16 -8.10 -6.00 2.13
N VAL A 17 -8.91 -5.20 2.82
CA VAL A 17 -8.43 -4.09 3.66
C VAL A 17 -7.62 -4.61 4.84
N SER A 18 -8.07 -5.65 5.55
CA SER A 18 -7.33 -6.25 6.66
C SER A 18 -5.97 -6.82 6.21
N LEU A 19 -5.95 -7.49 5.05
CA LEU A 19 -4.73 -7.99 4.43
C LEU A 19 -3.78 -6.84 4.08
N ALA A 20 -4.31 -5.78 3.46
CA ALA A 20 -3.55 -4.59 3.12
C ALA A 20 -2.89 -3.97 4.35
N THR A 21 -3.65 -3.79 5.44
CA THR A 21 -3.15 -3.26 6.72
C THR A 21 -2.04 -4.14 7.33
N SER A 22 -2.16 -5.47 7.20
CA SER A 22 -1.14 -6.39 7.71
C SER A 22 0.15 -6.34 6.89
N LEU A 23 0.05 -6.32 5.57
CA LEU A 23 1.21 -6.13 4.67
C LEU A 23 1.87 -4.77 4.92
N ALA A 24 1.04 -3.75 5.09
CA ALA A 24 1.46 -2.41 5.44
C ALA A 24 2.35 -2.37 6.69
N GLN A 25 1.90 -2.96 7.79
CA GLN A 25 2.68 -3.01 9.04
C GLN A 25 4.03 -3.73 8.86
N GLN A 26 4.08 -4.75 8.01
CA GLN A 26 5.34 -5.45 7.71
C GLN A 26 6.28 -4.55 6.91
N PHE A 27 5.78 -3.88 5.86
CA PHE A 27 6.59 -3.06 4.97
C PHE A 27 7.14 -1.82 5.69
N ALA A 28 6.36 -1.26 6.63
CA ALA A 28 6.76 -0.12 7.46
C ALA A 28 8.08 -0.35 8.22
N THR A 29 8.45 -1.59 8.54
CA THR A 29 9.68 -1.90 9.29
C THR A 29 10.97 -1.61 8.51
N ARG A 30 10.89 -1.54 7.18
CA ARG A 30 12.03 -1.40 6.26
C ARG A 30 11.83 -0.31 5.20
N ALA A 31 10.64 0.31 5.16
CA ALA A 31 10.29 1.36 4.21
C ALA A 31 11.36 2.45 4.16
N ASP A 32 11.78 2.98 5.32
CA ASP A 32 12.79 4.05 5.43
C ASP A 32 14.14 3.72 4.78
N GLU A 33 14.58 2.46 4.85
CA GLU A 33 15.84 2.04 4.24
C GLU A 33 15.68 1.76 2.75
N ALA A 34 14.59 1.09 2.37
CA ALA A 34 14.24 0.85 0.96
C ALA A 34 14.11 2.17 0.17
N ASP A 35 13.44 3.14 0.79
CA ASP A 35 13.24 4.50 0.31
C ASP A 35 14.56 5.26 0.11
N ARG A 36 15.47 5.18 1.09
CA ARG A 36 16.80 5.83 1.03
C ARG A 36 17.67 5.27 -0.08
N GLU A 37 17.64 3.95 -0.26
CA GLU A 37 18.43 3.26 -1.27
C GLU A 37 17.75 3.25 -2.65
N GLY A 38 16.52 3.74 -2.77
CA GLY A 38 15.75 3.76 -4.01
C GLY A 38 15.45 2.36 -4.54
N VAL A 39 15.26 1.39 -3.65
CA VAL A 39 15.03 -0.02 -3.99
C VAL A 39 13.62 -0.45 -3.65
N LEU A 40 13.05 -1.32 -4.48
CA LEU A 40 11.82 -2.04 -4.17
C LEU A 40 12.20 -3.38 -3.52
N PRO A 41 11.91 -3.62 -2.23
CA PRO A 41 12.31 -4.85 -1.56
C PRO A 41 11.66 -6.08 -2.20
N ALA A 42 12.48 -7.07 -2.56
CA ALA A 42 12.00 -8.30 -3.19
C ALA A 42 11.04 -9.09 -2.27
N GLU A 43 11.25 -9.00 -0.96
CA GLU A 43 10.39 -9.58 0.07
C GLU A 43 8.98 -8.97 0.10
N ASP A 44 8.85 -7.67 -0.16
CA ASP A 44 7.54 -7.00 -0.20
C ASP A 44 6.76 -7.40 -1.46
N VAL A 45 7.46 -7.50 -2.59
CA VAL A 45 6.88 -8.01 -3.84
C VAL A 45 6.46 -9.47 -3.68
N ALA A 46 7.28 -10.30 -3.03
CA ALA A 46 6.93 -11.68 -2.74
C ALA A 46 5.69 -11.76 -1.83
N ALA A 47 5.63 -10.97 -0.76
CA ALA A 47 4.49 -10.94 0.15
C ALA A 47 3.18 -10.49 -0.54
N LEU A 48 3.24 -9.49 -1.42
CA LEU A 48 2.09 -9.05 -2.23
C LEU A 48 1.59 -10.17 -3.16
N LYS A 49 2.52 -10.92 -3.77
CA LYS A 49 2.19 -12.03 -4.66
C LYS A 49 1.62 -13.22 -3.91
N GLU A 50 2.31 -13.70 -2.89
CA GLU A 50 1.94 -14.89 -2.10
C GLU A 50 0.63 -14.68 -1.36
N SER A 51 0.39 -13.46 -0.87
CA SER A 51 -0.89 -13.13 -0.25
C SER A 51 -2.05 -13.09 -1.25
N GLY A 52 -1.81 -13.06 -2.57
CA GLY A 52 -2.84 -12.87 -3.59
C GLY A 52 -3.37 -11.43 -3.68
N TYR A 53 -2.75 -10.46 -3.00
CA TYR A 53 -3.18 -9.06 -3.04
C TYR A 53 -3.20 -8.49 -4.47
N LEU A 54 -2.25 -8.89 -5.32
CA LEU A 54 -2.17 -8.42 -6.71
C LEU A 54 -3.35 -8.87 -7.59
N GLY A 55 -4.13 -9.88 -7.15
CA GLY A 55 -5.29 -10.40 -7.87
C GLY A 55 -6.64 -9.81 -7.45
N ILE A 56 -6.67 -8.81 -6.55
CA ILE A 56 -7.93 -8.33 -5.96
C ILE A 56 -8.91 -7.75 -6.98
N SER A 57 -8.42 -7.08 -8.02
CA SER A 57 -9.22 -6.50 -9.10
C SER A 57 -9.43 -7.43 -10.29
N VAL A 58 -8.69 -8.54 -10.34
CA VAL A 58 -8.74 -9.48 -11.46
C VAL A 58 -10.07 -10.23 -11.42
N PRO A 59 -10.83 -10.31 -12.53
CA PRO A 59 -12.08 -11.08 -12.57
C PRO A 59 -11.89 -12.54 -12.15
N ARG A 60 -12.92 -13.11 -11.53
CA ARG A 60 -12.89 -14.50 -11.01
C ARG A 60 -12.63 -15.53 -12.11
N GLU A 61 -13.13 -15.29 -13.32
CA GLU A 61 -12.89 -16.14 -14.50
C GLU A 61 -11.41 -16.21 -14.92
N PHE A 62 -10.58 -15.26 -14.49
CA PHE A 62 -9.13 -15.26 -14.69
C PHE A 62 -8.35 -15.64 -13.42
N GLY A 63 -9.04 -16.18 -12.40
CA GLY A 63 -8.42 -16.63 -11.15
C GLY A 63 -8.17 -15.53 -10.11
N GLY A 64 -8.78 -14.36 -10.25
CA GLY A 64 -8.73 -13.28 -9.27
C GLY A 64 -9.93 -13.24 -8.31
N TYR A 65 -10.05 -12.15 -7.55
CA TYR A 65 -11.12 -11.99 -6.55
C TYR A 65 -12.29 -11.10 -6.99
N GLY A 66 -12.16 -10.41 -8.12
CA GLY A 66 -13.23 -9.64 -8.74
C GLY A 66 -13.82 -8.54 -7.86
N LEU A 67 -13.01 -7.91 -7.00
CA LEU A 67 -13.45 -6.77 -6.20
C LEU A 67 -13.77 -5.58 -7.11
N THR A 68 -14.76 -4.79 -6.70
CA THR A 68 -15.10 -3.54 -7.36
C THR A 68 -13.99 -2.50 -7.20
N LEU A 69 -14.00 -1.48 -8.05
CA LEU A 69 -13.04 -0.37 -7.96
C LEU A 69 -13.02 0.25 -6.55
N ARG A 70 -14.20 0.48 -5.96
CA ARG A 70 -14.32 1.06 -4.61
C ARG A 70 -13.61 0.23 -3.56
N GLU A 71 -13.74 -1.09 -3.63
CA GLU A 71 -13.14 -2.03 -2.67
C GLU A 71 -11.63 -2.15 -2.88
N CYS A 72 -11.18 -2.15 -4.15
CA CYS A 72 -9.76 -2.11 -4.48
C CYS A 72 -9.11 -0.83 -3.95
N VAL A 73 -9.75 0.33 -4.16
CA VAL A 73 -9.24 1.62 -3.66
C VAL A 73 -9.17 1.64 -2.13
N ALA A 74 -10.17 1.09 -1.43
CA ALA A 74 -10.12 0.98 0.03
C ALA A 74 -8.92 0.14 0.51
N ALA A 75 -8.66 -0.99 -0.16
CA ALA A 75 -7.50 -1.83 0.16
C ALA A 75 -6.16 -1.17 -0.22
N GLN A 76 -6.11 -0.39 -1.29
CA GLN A 76 -4.91 0.37 -1.70
C GLN A 76 -4.61 1.50 -0.73
N LEU A 77 -5.63 2.23 -0.29
CA LEU A 77 -5.49 3.26 0.74
C LEU A 77 -4.97 2.65 2.05
N ALA A 78 -5.51 1.50 2.47
CA ALA A 78 -5.01 0.80 3.65
C ALA A 78 -3.55 0.34 3.51
N LEU A 79 -3.16 -0.16 2.34
CA LEU A 79 -1.76 -0.55 2.06
C LEU A 79 -0.83 0.67 2.06
N ALA A 80 -1.30 1.82 1.57
CA ALA A 80 -0.51 3.05 1.50
C ALA A 80 -0.46 3.85 2.82
N SER A 81 -1.36 3.59 3.78
CA SER A 81 -1.48 4.35 5.04
C SER A 81 -0.57 3.81 6.15
N LEU A 82 0.69 3.47 5.84
CA LEU A 82 1.62 2.88 6.81
C LEU A 82 1.90 3.84 7.98
N PRO A 83 2.11 3.34 9.22
CA PRO A 83 2.80 4.10 10.24
C PRO A 83 4.19 4.49 9.71
N GLY A 84 4.44 5.80 9.52
CA GLY A 84 5.70 6.31 8.96
C GLY A 84 5.63 6.76 7.48
N ILE A 85 4.53 6.51 6.77
CA ILE A 85 4.21 7.18 5.49
C ILE A 85 3.42 8.43 5.85
N SER A 86 4.03 9.61 5.68
CA SER A 86 3.40 10.86 6.12
C SER A 86 2.19 11.25 5.27
N LEU A 87 2.13 10.84 3.99
CA LEU A 87 0.92 10.97 3.15
C LEU A 87 0.86 9.83 2.11
N PRO A 88 -0.34 9.29 1.80
CA PRO A 88 -0.55 8.48 0.61
C PRO A 88 -0.38 9.36 -0.63
N GLY A 89 0.87 9.48 -1.10
CA GLY A 89 1.26 10.42 -2.16
C GLY A 89 2.53 11.22 -1.88
N ASP A 90 3.17 11.07 -0.71
CA ASP A 90 4.45 11.72 -0.39
C ASP A 90 5.64 10.98 -1.01
N ILE A 91 5.61 10.80 -2.32
CA ILE A 91 6.74 10.30 -3.13
C ILE A 91 7.91 11.31 -3.17
N SER A 92 7.83 12.38 -2.37
CA SER A 92 8.81 13.46 -2.35
C SER A 92 8.99 14.06 -0.95
N ALA A 93 8.96 13.27 0.13
CA ALA A 93 9.25 13.79 1.47
C ALA A 93 10.71 14.28 1.50
N THR A 94 10.94 15.52 1.10
CA THR A 94 12.24 15.99 0.64
C THR A 94 13.32 15.97 1.72
N SER A 95 12.92 16.01 2.99
CA SER A 95 13.82 15.85 4.14
C SER A 95 14.30 14.41 4.37
N ARG A 96 13.61 13.41 3.79
CA ARG A 96 13.93 11.98 3.96
C ARG A 96 14.89 11.44 2.89
N TYR A 97 14.82 11.98 1.67
CA TYR A 97 15.47 11.39 0.50
C TYR A 97 16.71 12.14 0.01
N TYR A 98 16.86 13.42 0.32
CA TYR A 98 17.93 14.24 -0.25
C TYR A 98 18.77 14.91 0.84
N ALA A 99 20.09 14.76 0.76
CA ALA A 99 21.02 15.48 1.64
C ALA A 99 20.91 17.01 1.48
N HIS A 100 20.47 17.46 0.31
CA HIS A 100 20.10 18.84 0.04
C HIS A 100 18.90 18.88 -0.90
N ASP A 101 17.81 19.47 -0.44
CA ASP A 101 16.60 19.68 -1.24
C ASP A 101 16.75 20.89 -2.15
N ILE A 102 16.26 20.79 -3.39
CA ILE A 102 16.18 21.90 -4.35
C ILE A 102 14.93 22.74 -4.16
N ALA A 103 13.90 22.19 -3.52
CA ALA A 103 12.69 22.90 -3.13
C ALA A 103 12.84 23.46 -1.71
N THR A 104 12.10 24.52 -1.40
CA THR A 104 11.96 24.97 -0.01
C THR A 104 10.99 24.02 0.70
N PRO A 105 11.33 23.45 1.87
CA PRO A 105 10.44 22.55 2.58
C PRO A 105 9.09 23.21 2.88
N PHE A 106 8.00 22.47 2.68
CA PHE A 106 6.66 22.89 3.09
C PHE A 106 6.05 21.85 4.02
N PHE A 107 5.13 22.30 4.85
CA PHE A 107 4.42 21.45 5.80
C PHE A 107 2.92 21.68 5.65
N LEU A 108 2.13 20.61 5.71
CA LEU A 108 0.68 20.74 5.77
C LEU A 108 0.26 21.25 7.16
N ASN A 109 -0.79 22.05 7.19
CA ASN A 109 -1.45 22.50 8.39
C ASN A 109 -1.93 21.25 9.16
N ALA A 110 -1.56 21.15 10.44
CA ALA A 110 -1.84 19.98 11.26
C ALA A 110 -3.35 19.73 11.47
N GLU A 111 -4.17 20.75 11.27
CA GLU A 111 -5.59 20.76 11.64
C GLU A 111 -6.50 20.29 10.51
N ASP A 112 -6.11 20.51 9.25
CA ASP A 112 -6.95 20.27 8.08
C ASP A 112 -6.22 19.68 6.85
N SER A 113 -4.92 19.37 6.97
CA SER A 113 -4.10 18.84 5.86
C SER A 113 -4.03 19.75 4.63
N THR A 114 -4.21 21.06 4.78
CA THR A 114 -4.05 22.06 3.71
C THR A 114 -2.66 22.71 3.74
N ILE A 115 -2.27 23.46 2.70
CA ILE A 115 -1.01 24.22 2.67
C ILE A 115 -1.32 25.72 2.74
N THR A 116 -0.63 26.45 3.62
CA THR A 116 -0.74 27.90 3.68
C THR A 116 0.20 28.51 2.65
N VAL A 117 -0.36 29.21 1.66
CA VAL A 117 0.40 29.93 0.61
C VAL A 117 0.41 31.44 0.90
N PRO A 118 1.49 32.16 0.52
CA PRO A 118 1.52 33.63 0.61
C PRO A 118 0.49 34.32 -0.29
#